data_AF-A0A1V5BM56-F1
#
_entry.id   AF-A0A1V5BM56-F1
#
_cell.length_a   1.000
_cell.length_b   1.000
_cell.length_c   1.000
_cell.angle_alpha   90.00
_cell.angle_beta   90.00
_cell.angle_gamma   90.00
#
_symmetry.space_group_name_H-M   'P 1'
#
loop_
_entity.id
_entity.type
_entity.pdbx_description
1 polymer ?
#
loop_
_entity_poly.entity_id
_entity_poly.type
_entity_poly.pdbx_seq_one_letter_code
_entity_poly.pdbx_strand_id
1 'polypeptide(L)' 'MVGLVASLGLLPAALSHGVGSQVQKPLAIVVVGGMLIGTGIILLVIPLLFRFVQIDE' A
#
# COMPACT_ATOMS: atom_id res chain seq x y z
N MET A 1 5.57 -9.23 4.08
CA MET A 1 5.53 -10.30 3.05
C MET A 1 4.38 -10.10 2.07
N VAL A 2 3.11 -10.16 2.52
CA VAL A 2 1.92 -10.05 1.64
C VAL A 2 1.93 -8.79 0.76
N GLY A 3 2.25 -7.63 1.34
CA GLY A 3 2.14 -6.38 0.59
C GLY A 3 3.16 -6.19 -0.53
N LEU A 4 4.35 -6.78 -0.37
CA LEU A 4 5.36 -6.79 -1.43
C LEU A 4 4.93 -7.71 -2.58
N VAL A 5 4.39 -8.90 -2.26
CA VAL A 5 3.90 -9.86 -3.27
C VAL A 5 2.76 -9.26 -4.09
N ALA A 6 1.79 -8.61 -3.44
CA ALA A 6 0.69 -7.95 -4.12
C ALA A 6 1.18 -6.77 -4.99
N SER A 7 2.07 -5.92 -4.46
CA SER A 7 2.57 -4.76 -5.21
C SER A 7 3.36 -5.17 -6.45
N LEU A 8 4.21 -6.21 -6.34
CA LEU A 8 4.98 -6.73 -7.46
C LEU A 8 4.10 -7.42 -8.51
N GLY A 9 3.07 -8.16 -8.09
CA GLY A 9 2.14 -8.82 -9.00
C GLY A 9 1.25 -7.86 -9.79
N LEU A 10 0.88 -6.71 -9.21
CA LEU A 10 0.02 -5.71 -9.86
C LEU A 10 0.79 -4.56 -10.53
N LEU A 11 2.11 -4.46 -10.33
CA LEU A 11 2.98 -3.47 -10.96
C LEU A 11 2.81 -3.38 -12.50
N PRO A 12 2.85 -4.49 -13.27
CA PRO A 12 2.69 -4.41 -14.72
C PRO A 12 1.28 -3.99 -15.15
N ALA A 13 0.25 -4.35 -14.37
CA ALA A 13 -1.13 -3.92 -14.61
C ALA A 13 -1.30 -2.42 -14.37
N ALA A 14 -0.63 -1.87 -13.35
CA ALA A 14 -0.62 -0.43 -13.06
C ALA A 14 0.08 0.39 -14.16
N LEU A 15 1.08 -0.20 -14.84
CA LEU A 15 1.85 0.45 -15.90
C LEU A 15 1.31 0.18 -17.32
N SER A 16 0.26 -0.63 -17.45
CA SER A 16 -0.31 -1.00 -18.75
C SER A 16 -1.00 0.17 -19.46
N HIS A 17 -0.83 0.25 -20.78
CA HIS A 17 -1.44 1.27 -21.66
C HIS A 17 -2.21 0.65 -22.84
N GLY A 18 -2.46 -0.67 -22.81
CA GLY A 18 -3.19 -1.38 -23.87
C GLY A 18 -4.71 -1.20 -23.82
N VAL A 19 -5.38 -1.51 -24.93
CA VAL A 19 -6.85 -1.59 -25.03
C VAL A 19 -7.36 -2.61 -24.00
N GLY A 20 -8.29 -2.19 -23.13
CA GLY A 20 -8.81 -3.01 -22.02
C GLY A 20 -8.19 -2.72 -20.64
N SER A 21 -7.13 -1.90 -20.55
CA SER A 21 -6.53 -1.54 -19.25
C SER A 21 -7.35 -0.55 -18.41
N GLN A 22 -8.37 0.08 -19.01
CA GLN A 22 -9.19 1.13 -18.39
C GLN A 22 -9.85 0.70 -17.07
N VAL A 23 -10.11 -0.59 -16.89
CA VAL A 23 -10.75 -1.12 -15.67
C VAL A 23 -9.71 -1.64 -14.66
N GLN A 24 -8.67 -2.35 -15.11
CA GLN A 24 -7.67 -2.96 -14.20
C GLN A 24 -6.60 -1.98 -13.71
N LYS A 25 -6.24 -0.99 -14.54
CA LYS A 25 -5.21 0.00 -14.22
C LYS A 25 -5.53 0.81 -12.96
N PRO A 26 -6.72 1.42 -12.80
CA PRO A 26 -7.03 2.19 -11.58
C PRO A 26 -6.99 1.32 -10.32
N LEU A 27 -7.51 0.09 -10.39
CA LEU A 27 -7.46 -0.85 -9.26
C LEU A 27 -6.01 -1.21 -8.89
N ALA A 28 -5.18 -1.51 -9.90
CA ALA A 28 -3.77 -1.84 -9.68
C ALA A 28 -2.97 -0.68 -9.08
N ILE A 29 -3.20 0.54 -9.55
CA ILE A 29 -2.57 1.75 -9.01
C ILE A 29 -2.95 1.95 -7.53
N VAL A 30 -4.23 1.79 -7.19
CA VAL A 30 -4.72 1.93 -5.80
C VAL A 30 -4.08 0.90 -4.88
N VAL A 31 -3.99 -0.37 -5.30
CA VAL A 31 -3.41 -1.44 -4.47
C VAL A 31 -1.92 -1.19 -4.24
N VAL A 32 -1.15 -0.89 -5.30
CA VAL A 32 0.30 -0.66 -5.20
C VAL A 32 0.59 0.58 -4.34
N GLY A 33 -0.10 1.69 -4.59
CA GLY A 33 0.07 2.93 -3.83
C GLY A 33 -0.36 2.77 -2.38
N GLY A 34 -1.52 2.15 -2.16
CA GLY A 34 -2.07 1.90 -0.83
C GLY A 34 -1.17 1.03 0.04
N MET A 35 -0.50 0.04 -0.54
CA MET A 35 0.42 -0.82 0.22
C MET A 35 1.74 -0.13 0.57
N LEU A 36 2.30 0.68 -0.33
CA LEU A 36 3.50 1.47 -0.04
C LEU A 36 3.24 2.47 1.09
N ILE A 37 2.15 3.25 0.96
CA ILE A 37 1.77 4.27 1.94
C ILE A 37 1.35 3.61 3.25
N GLY A 38 0.51 2.58 3.21
CA GLY A 38 0.03 1.88 4.39
C GLY A 38 1.16 1.22 5.20
N THR A 39 2.18 0.68 4.53
CA THR A 39 3.37 0.15 5.23
C THR A 39 4.14 1.26 5.95
N GLY A 40 4.35 2.40 5.28
CA GLY A 40 5.00 3.56 5.89
C GLY A 40 4.20 4.11 7.08
N ILE A 41 2.87 4.24 6.93
CA ILE A 41 1.97 4.68 7.98
C ILE A 41 2.01 3.73 9.16
N ILE A 42 1.92 2.41 8.96
CA ILE A 42 1.96 1.43 10.07
C ILE A 42 3.29 1.53 10.83
N LEU A 43 4.42 1.61 10.12
CA LEU A 43 5.73 1.74 10.76
C LEU A 43 5.90 3.04 11.56
N LEU A 44 5.21 4.11 11.18
CA LEU A 44 5.29 5.42 11.84
C LEU A 44 4.24 5.58 12.95
N VAL A 45 3.01 5.15 12.70
CA VAL A 45 1.85 5.30 13.59
C VAL A 45 1.89 4.31 14.75
N ILE A 46 2.30 3.06 14.54
CA ILE A 46 2.38 2.07 15.64
C ILE A 46 3.31 2.53 16.78
N PRO A 47 4.57 2.95 16.55
CA PRO A 47 5.43 3.40 17.64
C PRO A 47 4.94 4.72 18.25
N LEU A 48 4.32 5.59 17.46
CA LEU A 48 3.73 6.83 17.93
C LEU A 48 2.56 6.55 18.88
N LEU A 49 1.65 5.64 18.50
CA LEU A 49 0.54 5.18 19.34
C LEU A 49 1.05 4.51 20.62
N PHE A 50 2.09 3.67 20.52
CA PHE A 50 2.68 3.03 21.69
C PHE A 50 3.23 4.05 22.70
N ARG A 51 3.90 5.10 22.20
CA ARG A 51 4.34 6.21 23.07
C ARG A 51 3.17 6.91 23.73
N PHE A 52 2.13 7.28 22.97
CA PHE A 52 0.98 7.97 23.57
C PHE A 52 0.26 7.13 24.62
N VAL A 53 0.04 5.83 24.36
CA VAL A 53 -0.67 4.94 25.28
C VAL A 53 0.16 4.57 26.52
N GLN A 54 1.49 4.46 26.41
CA GLN A 54 2.36 4.16 27.55
C GLN A 54 2.72 5.38 28.44
N ILE A 55 2.36 6.61 28.04
CA ILE A 55 2.64 7.83 28.81
C ILE A 55 1.55 8.09 29.88
N ASP A 56 0.49 7.26 29.93
CA ASP A 56 -0.64 7.41 30.85
C ASP A 56 -0.53 6.57 32.15
N GLU A 57 0.64 6.04 32.51
CA GLU A 57 0.88 5.31 33.77
C GLU A 57 1.91 5.98 34.68
#